data_AF-A0AAV1ZFV0-F1
#
_entry.id   AF-A0AAV1ZFV0-F1
#
_cell.length_a   1.000
_cell.length_b   1.000
_cell.length_c   1.000
_cell.angle_alpha   90.00
_cell.angle_beta   90.00
_cell.angle_gamma   90.00
#
_symmetry.space_group_name_H-M   'P 1'
#
loop_
_entity.id
_entity.type
_entity.pdbx_description
1 polymer ?
#
loop_
_entity_poly.entity_id
_entity_poly.type
_entity_poly.pdbx_seq_one_letter_code
_entity_poly.pdbx_strand_id
1 'polypeptide(L)'
;MKMKLSYYQKIIEKYREVKKRECIEELKAAFPDVPVTTLSSIVAQEVQRKTKKTYHYHAAPHNVSKYYKKYLNELKSNTNQCGALLKIADEVDLSPALMARLILEHHLKLNLGDKNSDEKETVPKSMISEMLKNPSLIQDKYLGAEIKLCTLIDNYYGPLSDVIRNVSGLETENKLKDDLTKLGISFVDEKQLREKGYDKTPDIKLDIPIGKY
;
A
#
# COMPACT_ATOMS: atom_id res chain seq x y z
N MET A 1 26.32 -1.48 6.79
CA MET A 1 26.26 -2.53 7.83
C MET A 1 25.69 -3.80 7.20
N LYS A 2 26.42 -4.92 7.23
CA LYS A 2 25.94 -6.19 6.66
C LYS A 2 25.16 -6.95 7.73
N MET A 3 23.82 -6.93 7.65
CA MET A 3 22.96 -7.63 8.61
C MET A 3 23.05 -9.14 8.40
N LYS A 4 23.34 -9.90 9.47
CA LYS A 4 23.32 -11.38 9.43
C LYS A 4 21.88 -11.87 9.28
N LEU A 5 21.67 -12.93 8.50
CA LEU A 5 20.33 -13.52 8.28
C LEU A 5 19.64 -13.91 9.59
N SER A 6 20.38 -14.48 10.54
CA SER A 6 19.84 -14.84 11.86
C SER A 6 19.36 -13.63 12.67
N TYR A 7 19.97 -12.46 12.49
CA TYR A 7 19.53 -11.23 13.16
C TYR A 7 18.26 -10.67 12.52
N TYR A 8 18.20 -10.69 11.18
CA TYR A 8 16.99 -10.36 10.42
C TYR A 8 15.79 -11.23 10.82
N GLN A 9 16.00 -12.54 11.02
CA GLN A 9 14.94 -13.46 11.43
C GLN A 9 14.38 -13.11 12.82
N LYS A 10 15.23 -12.73 13.78
CA LYS A 10 14.78 -12.27 15.11
C LYS A 10 13.90 -11.02 15.03
N ILE A 11 14.23 -10.08 14.14
CA ILE A 11 13.42 -8.87 13.91
C ILE A 11 12.02 -9.27 13.39
N ILE A 12 11.95 -10.23 12.46
CA ILE A 12 10.66 -10.72 11.94
C ILE A 12 9.84 -11.43 13.02
N GLU A 13 10.48 -12.30 13.82
CA GLU A 13 9.81 -13.00 14.92
C GLU A 13 9.21 -12.00 15.89
N LYS A 14 9.98 -10.99 16.31
CA LYS A 14 9.48 -9.92 17.16
C LYS A 14 8.34 -9.15 16.49
N TYR A 15 8.47 -8.80 15.21
CA TYR A 15 7.43 -8.11 14.46
C TYR A 15 6.08 -8.88 14.45
N ARG A 16 6.10 -10.21 14.49
CA ARG A 16 4.88 -11.02 14.53
C ARG A 16 4.16 -11.00 15.87
N GLU A 17 4.86 -10.66 16.95
CA GLU A 17 4.31 -10.60 18.32
C GLU A 17 3.74 -9.21 18.67
N VAL A 18 4.28 -8.15 18.07
CA VAL A 18 3.94 -6.76 18.41
C VAL A 18 2.64 -6.30 17.76
N LYS A 19 2.01 -5.27 18.34
CA LYS A 19 0.83 -4.64 17.74
C LYS A 19 1.26 -3.93 16.46
N LYS A 20 0.53 -4.15 15.37
CA LYS A 20 0.98 -3.72 14.02
C LYS A 20 1.09 -2.22 13.83
N ARG A 21 0.28 -1.43 14.55
CA ARG A 21 0.32 0.04 14.44
C ARG A 21 1.48 0.68 15.18
N GLU A 22 1.87 0.09 16.30
CA GLU A 22 2.97 0.57 17.17
C GLU A 22 4.25 -0.24 16.96
N CYS A 23 4.26 -1.12 15.95
CA CYS A 23 5.34 -2.09 15.74
C CYS A 23 6.72 -1.45 15.59
N ILE A 24 6.82 -0.26 14.99
CA ILE A 24 8.11 0.41 14.78
C ILE A 24 8.73 0.88 16.09
N GLU A 25 7.95 1.45 17.01
CA GLU A 25 8.46 1.91 18.30
C GLU A 25 8.86 0.72 19.18
N GLU A 26 8.07 -0.36 19.18
CA GLU A 26 8.42 -1.59 19.88
C GLU A 26 9.68 -2.27 19.30
N LEU A 27 9.82 -2.29 17.97
CA LEU A 27 11.01 -2.81 17.30
C LEU A 27 12.24 -1.94 17.55
N LYS A 28 12.09 -0.62 17.59
CA LYS A 28 13.16 0.32 17.91
C LYS A 28 13.67 0.11 19.34
N ALA A 29 12.77 -0.13 20.29
CA ALA A 29 13.13 -0.45 21.66
C ALA A 29 13.86 -1.81 21.77
N ALA A 30 13.44 -2.80 20.97
CA ALA A 30 14.05 -4.15 20.97
C ALA A 30 15.38 -4.24 20.19
N PHE A 31 15.57 -3.40 19.17
CA PHE A 31 16.73 -3.41 18.27
C PHE A 31 17.32 -2.00 18.08
N PRO A 32 17.84 -1.38 19.17
CA PRO A 32 18.31 0.01 19.13
C PRO A 32 19.55 0.23 18.26
N ASP A 33 20.28 -0.84 17.94
CA ASP A 33 21.46 -0.84 17.06
C ASP A 33 21.09 -0.76 15.57
N VAL A 34 19.82 -1.01 15.22
CA VAL A 34 19.33 -0.97 13.84
C VAL A 34 18.68 0.38 13.56
N PRO A 35 19.09 1.10 12.48
CA PRO A 35 18.43 2.35 12.11
C PRO A 35 16.93 2.17 11.89
N VAL A 36 16.11 3.11 12.37
CA VAL A 36 14.65 3.08 12.23
C VAL A 36 14.20 2.92 10.77
N THR A 37 14.91 3.57 9.84
CA THR A 37 14.65 3.44 8.39
C THR A 37 14.82 2.00 7.89
N THR A 38 15.77 1.25 8.45
CA THR A 38 16.00 -0.16 8.13
C THR A 38 14.87 -1.02 8.71
N LEU A 39 14.48 -0.78 9.97
CA LEU A 39 13.34 -1.48 10.60
C LEU A 39 12.04 -1.24 9.82
N SER A 40 11.74 0.01 9.47
CA SER A 40 10.57 0.36 8.65
C SER A 40 10.58 -0.34 7.29
N SER A 41 11.75 -0.46 6.65
CA SER A 41 11.91 -1.18 5.40
C SER A 41 11.64 -2.68 5.54
N ILE A 42 12.14 -3.31 6.61
CA ILE A 42 11.89 -4.72 6.91
C ILE A 42 10.40 -4.97 7.13
N VAL A 43 9.75 -4.13 7.94
CA VAL A 43 8.32 -4.24 8.22
C VAL A 43 7.48 -4.03 6.96
N ALA A 44 7.78 -3.00 6.16
CA ALA A 44 7.07 -2.75 4.91
C ALA A 44 7.15 -3.94 3.94
N GLN A 45 8.31 -4.59 3.85
CA GLN A 45 8.47 -5.82 3.04
C GLN A 45 7.63 -6.98 3.58
N GLU A 46 7.59 -7.19 4.90
CA GLU A 46 6.81 -8.28 5.49
C GLU A 46 5.31 -8.03 5.34
N VAL A 47 4.86 -6.78 5.55
CA VAL A 47 3.48 -6.36 5.27
C VAL A 47 3.14 -6.63 3.80
N GLN A 48 4.00 -6.23 2.87
CA GLN A 48 3.75 -6.46 1.44
C GLN A 48 3.68 -7.95 1.08
N ARG A 49 4.60 -8.78 1.60
CA ARG A 49 4.61 -10.23 1.39
C ARG A 49 3.34 -10.87 1.91
N LYS A 50 2.92 -10.50 3.12
CA LYS A 50 1.70 -11.01 3.74
C LYS A 50 0.47 -10.62 2.93
N THR A 51 0.32 -9.34 2.59
CA THR A 51 -0.82 -8.86 1.78
C THR A 51 -0.90 -9.57 0.44
N LYS A 52 0.22 -9.76 -0.28
CA LYS A 52 0.23 -10.53 -1.53
C LYS A 52 -0.30 -11.96 -1.35
N LYS A 53 0.00 -12.59 -0.21
CA LYS A 53 -0.47 -13.94 0.11
C LYS A 53 -1.95 -13.98 0.50
N THR A 54 -2.45 -13.01 1.26
CA THR A 54 -3.80 -13.09 1.87
C THR A 54 -4.85 -12.22 1.19
N TYR A 55 -4.48 -11.27 0.32
CA TYR A 55 -5.42 -10.30 -0.25
C TYR A 55 -6.58 -10.96 -1.01
N HIS A 56 -6.31 -12.03 -1.76
CA HIS A 56 -7.35 -12.76 -2.51
C HIS A 56 -8.44 -13.34 -1.59
N TYR A 57 -8.08 -13.76 -0.38
CA TYR A 57 -9.02 -14.22 0.63
C TYR A 57 -9.92 -13.08 1.09
N HIS A 58 -9.37 -11.92 1.41
CA HIS A 58 -10.15 -10.76 1.84
C HIS A 58 -11.04 -10.19 0.72
N ALA A 59 -10.55 -10.21 -0.52
CA ALA A 59 -11.26 -9.73 -1.69
C ALA A 59 -12.38 -10.68 -2.17
N ALA A 60 -12.47 -11.89 -1.61
CA ALA A 60 -13.53 -12.83 -1.97
C ALA A 60 -14.92 -12.25 -1.62
N PRO A 61 -15.94 -12.35 -2.51
CA PRO A 61 -17.23 -11.69 -2.32
C PRO A 61 -17.92 -11.98 -0.98
N HIS A 62 -17.85 -13.22 -0.49
CA HIS A 62 -18.45 -13.61 0.78
C HIS A 62 -17.78 -12.93 1.99
N ASN A 63 -16.46 -12.74 1.96
CA ASN A 63 -15.72 -12.05 3.01
C ASN A 63 -15.98 -10.55 2.98
N VAL A 64 -15.98 -9.94 1.80
CA VAL A 64 -16.33 -8.53 1.64
C VAL A 64 -17.74 -8.25 2.16
N SER A 65 -18.73 -9.08 1.80
CA SER A 65 -20.10 -8.98 2.33
C SER A 65 -20.16 -9.16 3.85
N LYS A 66 -19.34 -10.03 4.43
CA LYS A 66 -19.23 -10.21 5.89
C LYS A 66 -18.68 -8.96 6.56
N TYR A 67 -17.61 -8.36 6.01
CA TYR A 67 -17.03 -7.12 6.52
C TYR A 67 -18.02 -5.95 6.41
N TYR A 68 -18.73 -5.86 5.29
CA TYR A 68 -19.75 -4.83 5.08
C TYR A 68 -20.92 -4.96 6.06
N LYS A 69 -21.44 -6.18 6.29
CA LYS A 69 -22.45 -6.42 7.33
C LYS A 69 -21.97 -6.00 8.72
N LYS A 70 -20.71 -6.30 9.06
CA LYS A 70 -20.13 -5.88 10.34
C LYS A 70 -20.04 -4.36 10.44
N TYR A 71 -19.60 -3.68 9.38
CA TYR A 71 -19.59 -2.22 9.29
C TYR A 71 -20.98 -1.61 9.53
N LEU A 72 -22.02 -2.13 8.87
CA LEU A 72 -23.40 -1.66 9.06
C LEU A 72 -23.91 -1.86 10.49
N ASN A 73 -23.52 -2.95 11.15
CA ASN A 73 -23.90 -3.20 12.55
C ASN A 73 -23.20 -2.24 13.52
N GLU A 74 -21.92 -1.92 13.28
CA GLU A 74 -21.17 -0.92 14.04
C GLU A 74 -21.80 0.47 13.87
N LEU A 75 -22.21 0.83 12.64
CA LEU A 75 -22.88 2.11 12.36
C LEU A 75 -24.21 2.26 13.12
N LYS A 76 -24.96 1.16 13.26
CA LYS A 76 -26.21 1.14 14.05
C LYS A 76 -25.97 1.27 15.56
N SER A 77 -24.86 0.72 16.05
CA SER A 77 -24.56 0.66 17.48
C SER A 77 -23.87 1.93 17.98
N ASN A 78 -23.08 2.60 17.13
CA ASN A 78 -22.25 3.75 17.47
C ASN A 78 -22.44 4.88 16.45
N THR A 79 -23.66 5.42 16.35
CA THR A 79 -24.12 6.32 15.27
C THR A 79 -23.27 7.60 15.08
N ASN A 80 -22.42 7.97 16.03
CA ASN A 80 -21.59 9.18 15.98
C ASN A 80 -20.07 8.92 16.11
N GLN A 81 -19.60 7.68 16.03
CA GLN A 81 -18.17 7.37 16.10
C GLN A 81 -17.62 6.85 14.77
N CYS A 82 -16.54 7.48 14.31
CA CYS A 82 -15.75 7.01 13.17
C CYS A 82 -14.66 6.03 13.66
N GLY A 83 -14.33 5.04 12.85
CA GLY A 83 -13.33 4.00 13.12
C GLY A 83 -13.86 2.57 13.05
N ALA A 84 -15.08 2.34 12.55
CA ALA A 84 -15.61 1.00 12.37
C ALA A 84 -14.76 0.20 11.37
N LEU A 85 -14.43 0.78 10.20
CA LEU A 85 -13.59 0.11 9.20
C LEU A 85 -12.18 -0.12 9.72
N LEU A 86 -11.69 0.81 10.53
CA LEU A 86 -10.38 0.77 11.15
C LEU A 86 -10.25 -0.41 12.13
N LYS A 87 -11.30 -0.69 12.94
CA LYS A 87 -11.37 -1.85 13.84
C LYS A 87 -11.44 -3.16 13.05
N ILE A 88 -12.31 -3.22 12.03
CA ILE A 88 -12.46 -4.42 11.20
C ILE A 88 -11.12 -4.76 10.50
N ALA A 89 -10.40 -3.75 10.01
CA ALA A 89 -9.09 -3.91 9.39
C ALA A 89 -8.06 -4.53 10.35
N ASP A 90 -8.01 -4.06 11.61
CA ASP A 90 -7.11 -4.60 12.63
C ASP A 90 -7.42 -6.05 12.98
N GLU A 91 -8.71 -6.38 13.16
CA GLU A 91 -9.15 -7.73 13.53
C GLU A 91 -8.80 -8.78 12.48
N VAL A 92 -8.94 -8.43 11.20
CA VAL A 92 -8.68 -9.36 10.09
C VAL A 92 -7.27 -9.21 9.53
N ASP A 93 -6.46 -8.36 10.16
CA ASP A 93 -5.08 -8.11 9.80
C ASP A 93 -4.89 -7.66 8.34
N LEU A 94 -5.77 -6.77 7.87
CA LEU A 94 -5.69 -6.12 6.56
C LEU A 94 -5.33 -4.64 6.73
N SER A 95 -4.62 -4.07 5.76
CA SER A 95 -4.32 -2.64 5.79
C SER A 95 -5.63 -1.81 5.75
N PRO A 96 -5.76 -0.76 6.57
CA PRO A 96 -6.96 0.09 6.57
C PRO A 96 -7.33 0.64 5.19
N ALA A 97 -6.36 1.08 4.39
CA ALA A 97 -6.60 1.59 3.04
C ALA A 97 -7.15 0.50 2.09
N LEU A 98 -6.69 -0.75 2.24
CA LEU A 98 -7.21 -1.88 1.47
C LEU A 98 -8.62 -2.29 1.94
N MET A 99 -8.89 -2.24 3.24
CA MET A 99 -10.24 -2.46 3.77
C MET A 99 -11.22 -1.41 3.23
N ALA A 100 -10.84 -0.14 3.31
CA ALA A 100 -11.60 0.98 2.75
C ALA A 100 -11.91 0.77 1.26
N ARG A 101 -10.92 0.31 0.47
CA ARG A 101 -11.10 0.00 -0.95
C ARG A 101 -12.14 -1.10 -1.19
N LEU A 102 -12.06 -2.22 -0.45
CA LEU A 102 -12.99 -3.34 -0.60
C LEU A 102 -14.42 -2.92 -0.27
N ILE A 103 -14.59 -2.18 0.83
CA ILE A 103 -15.90 -1.72 1.28
C ILE A 103 -16.49 -0.68 0.33
N LEU A 104 -15.68 0.29 -0.15
CA LEU A 104 -16.13 1.28 -1.13
C LEU A 104 -16.59 0.61 -2.42
N GLU A 105 -15.80 -0.32 -2.96
CA GLU A 105 -16.15 -1.06 -4.18
C GLU A 105 -17.46 -1.84 -4.00
N HIS A 106 -17.65 -2.47 -2.85
CA HIS A 106 -18.89 -3.19 -2.53
C HIS A 106 -20.09 -2.26 -2.40
N HIS A 107 -19.95 -1.13 -1.69
CA HIS A 107 -20.99 -0.14 -1.50
C HIS A 107 -21.46 0.46 -2.83
N LEU A 108 -20.52 0.80 -3.73
CA LEU A 108 -20.85 1.31 -5.06
C LEU A 108 -21.57 0.26 -5.92
N LYS A 109 -21.16 -1.02 -5.87
CA LYS A 109 -21.84 -2.10 -6.57
C LYS A 109 -23.29 -2.28 -6.10
N LEU A 110 -23.55 -2.16 -4.80
CA LEU A 110 -24.91 -2.24 -4.27
C LEU A 110 -25.78 -1.07 -4.75
N ASN A 111 -25.24 0.16 -4.76
CA ASN A 111 -25.99 1.34 -5.19
C ASN A 111 -26.22 1.38 -6.72
N LEU A 112 -25.38 0.72 -7.51
CA LEU A 112 -25.54 0.58 -8.96
C LEU A 112 -26.49 -0.56 -9.33
N GLY A 113 -26.48 -1.67 -8.58
CA GLY A 113 -27.28 -2.88 -8.84
C GLY A 113 -28.79 -2.71 -8.69
N ASP A 114 -29.28 -1.57 -8.18
CA ASP A 114 -30.70 -1.20 -8.15
C ASP A 114 -31.19 -0.56 -9.48
N LYS A 115 -30.30 -0.31 -10.45
CA LYS A 115 -30.66 0.22 -11.76
C LYS A 115 -30.60 -0.90 -12.80
N ASN A 116 -31.77 -1.48 -13.10
CA ASN A 116 -32.08 -2.39 -14.21
C ASN A 116 -31.03 -2.41 -15.36
N SER A 117 -30.13 -3.40 -15.38
CA SER A 117 -29.48 -3.87 -16.61
C SER A 117 -28.81 -5.24 -16.40
N ASP A 118 -29.02 -6.13 -17.36
CA ASP A 118 -28.47 -7.50 -17.45
C ASP A 118 -26.96 -7.55 -17.76
N GLU A 119 -26.24 -6.45 -17.57
CA GLU A 119 -24.79 -6.37 -17.73
C GLU A 119 -24.15 -6.22 -16.36
N LYS A 120 -23.14 -7.05 -16.07
CA LYS A 120 -22.27 -6.91 -14.88
C LYS A 120 -21.51 -5.59 -14.97
N GLU A 121 -22.16 -4.47 -14.65
CA GLU A 121 -21.55 -3.16 -14.71
C GLU A 121 -20.50 -3.06 -13.59
N THR A 122 -19.24 -3.25 -13.97
CA THR A 122 -18.13 -3.20 -13.02
C THR A 122 -17.78 -1.75 -12.74
N VAL A 123 -17.81 -1.34 -11.46
CA VAL A 123 -17.35 -0.01 -11.02
C VAL A 123 -15.94 0.24 -11.56
N PRO A 124 -15.70 1.33 -12.32
CA PRO A 124 -14.38 1.66 -12.83
C PRO A 124 -13.34 1.80 -11.71
N LYS A 125 -12.20 1.11 -11.85
CA LYS A 125 -11.11 1.18 -10.87
C LYS A 125 -10.53 2.59 -10.70
N SER A 126 -10.61 3.41 -11.75
CA SER A 126 -10.22 4.83 -11.73
C SER A 126 -11.10 5.62 -10.76
N MET A 127 -12.42 5.46 -10.85
CA MET A 127 -13.40 6.09 -9.97
C MET A 127 -13.16 5.73 -8.50
N ILE A 128 -12.95 4.44 -8.19
CA ILE A 128 -12.64 3.99 -6.83
C ILE A 128 -11.35 4.66 -6.31
N SER A 129 -10.32 4.72 -7.16
CA SER A 129 -9.03 5.30 -6.79
C SER A 129 -9.13 6.82 -6.57
N GLU A 130 -9.98 7.50 -7.34
CA GLU A 130 -10.27 8.92 -7.17
C GLU A 130 -11.02 9.19 -5.86
N MET A 131 -12.06 8.42 -5.55
CA MET A 131 -12.82 8.54 -4.30
C MET A 131 -11.98 8.20 -3.06
N LEU A 132 -11.03 7.26 -3.15
CA LEU A 132 -10.08 7.01 -2.06
C LEU A 132 -9.13 8.19 -1.83
N LYS A 133 -8.75 8.91 -2.89
CA LYS A 133 -7.92 10.13 -2.79
C LYS A 133 -8.72 11.33 -2.30
N ASN A 134 -9.98 11.44 -2.72
CA ASN A 134 -10.91 12.49 -2.33
C ASN A 134 -12.23 11.89 -1.79
N PRO A 135 -12.26 11.50 -0.50
CA PRO A 135 -13.45 10.88 0.10
C PRO A 135 -14.69 11.78 0.14
N SER A 136 -14.54 13.09 -0.10
CA SER A 136 -15.65 14.04 -0.21
C SER A 136 -16.56 13.77 -1.42
N LEU A 137 -16.08 12.99 -2.41
CA LEU A 137 -16.87 12.58 -3.57
C LEU A 137 -17.89 11.48 -3.24
N ILE A 138 -17.81 10.88 -2.06
CA ILE A 138 -18.71 9.81 -1.62
C ILE A 138 -19.99 10.43 -1.05
N GLN A 139 -21.15 9.98 -1.57
CA GLN A 139 -22.46 10.51 -1.16
C GLN A 139 -22.77 10.19 0.31
N ASP A 140 -22.46 8.97 0.76
CA ASP A 140 -22.54 8.59 2.17
C ASP A 140 -21.42 9.27 2.96
N LYS A 141 -21.78 10.30 3.72
CA LYS A 141 -20.86 11.11 4.53
C LYS A 141 -20.15 10.30 5.62
N TYR A 142 -20.82 9.28 6.18
CA TYR A 142 -20.22 8.43 7.22
C TYR A 142 -19.17 7.52 6.58
N LEU A 143 -19.52 6.88 5.46
CA LEU A 143 -18.57 6.08 4.70
C LEU A 143 -17.37 6.91 4.21
N GLY A 144 -17.61 8.13 3.76
CA GLY A 144 -16.55 9.07 3.39
C GLY A 144 -15.61 9.41 4.55
N ALA A 145 -16.15 9.61 5.76
CA ALA A 145 -15.35 9.85 6.96
C ALA A 145 -14.50 8.64 7.37
N GLU A 146 -15.08 7.43 7.31
CA GLU A 146 -14.39 6.16 7.58
C GLU A 146 -13.24 5.93 6.60
N ILE A 147 -13.50 6.13 5.31
CA ILE A 147 -12.49 5.98 4.26
C ILE A 147 -11.37 6.99 4.45
N LYS A 148 -11.69 8.25 4.76
CA LYS A 148 -10.69 9.28 5.06
C LYS A 148 -9.80 8.90 6.25
N LEU A 149 -10.40 8.35 7.31
CA LEU A 149 -9.65 7.90 8.48
C LEU A 149 -8.70 6.74 8.14
N CYS A 150 -9.22 5.74 7.42
CA CYS A 150 -8.43 4.60 6.98
C CYS A 150 -7.27 5.01 6.06
N THR A 151 -7.48 5.92 5.12
CA THR A 151 -6.41 6.37 4.21
C THR A 151 -5.37 7.23 4.92
N LEU A 152 -5.77 8.03 5.91
CA LEU A 152 -4.86 8.89 6.68
C LEU A 152 -3.94 8.07 7.61
N ILE A 153 -4.47 7.01 8.23
CA ILE A 153 -3.72 6.20 9.22
C ILE A 153 -2.84 5.14 8.56
N ASP A 154 -3.11 4.77 7.30
CA ASP A 154 -2.40 3.67 6.65
C ASP A 154 -0.96 4.03 6.23
N ASN A 155 0.00 3.42 6.92
CA ASN A 155 1.43 3.66 6.71
C ASN A 155 2.03 2.92 5.50
N TYR A 156 1.31 2.02 4.83
CA TYR A 156 1.88 1.09 3.83
C TYR A 156 1.20 1.12 2.45
N TYR A 157 -0.12 1.28 2.44
CA TYR A 157 -0.99 1.28 1.27
C TYR A 157 -1.84 2.55 1.16
N GLY A 158 -1.70 3.49 2.10
CA GLY A 158 -2.31 4.81 2.02
C GLY A 158 -1.65 5.72 0.98
N PRO A 159 -2.32 6.80 0.55
CA PRO A 159 -1.78 7.74 -0.45
C PRO A 159 -0.43 8.35 -0.06
N LEU A 160 -0.21 8.65 1.22
CA LEU A 160 1.04 9.22 1.70
C LEU A 160 2.21 8.23 1.54
N SER A 161 2.00 6.96 1.90
CA SER A 161 3.00 5.90 1.75
C SER A 161 3.36 5.67 0.27
N ASP A 162 2.37 5.76 -0.62
CA ASP A 162 2.58 5.67 -2.07
C ASP A 162 3.44 6.81 -2.60
N VAL A 163 3.15 8.06 -2.19
CA VAL A 163 3.97 9.23 -2.53
C VAL A 163 5.40 9.07 -2.03
N ILE A 164 5.59 8.69 -0.76
CA ILE A 164 6.93 8.46 -0.19
C ILE A 164 7.70 7.42 -1.01
N ARG A 165 7.07 6.29 -1.33
CA ARG A 165 7.71 5.23 -2.13
C ARG A 165 8.12 5.72 -3.51
N ASN A 166 7.24 6.47 -4.19
CA ASN A 166 7.52 7.02 -5.52
C ASN A 166 8.69 8.00 -5.49
N VAL A 167 8.71 8.91 -4.50
CA VAL A 167 9.80 9.87 -4.32
C VAL A 167 11.12 9.17 -4.01
N SER A 168 11.13 8.18 -3.11
CA SER A 168 12.33 7.40 -2.81
C SER A 168 12.86 6.62 -4.02
N GLY A 169 11.98 6.13 -4.89
CA GLY A 169 12.36 5.52 -6.17
C GLY A 169 13.08 6.52 -7.07
N LEU A 170 12.44 7.67 -7.31
CA LEU A 170 13.01 8.76 -8.12
C LEU A 170 14.34 9.28 -7.59
N GLU A 171 14.47 9.44 -6.27
CA GLU A 171 15.73 9.87 -5.64
C GLU A 171 16.86 8.86 -5.87
N THR A 172 16.54 7.56 -5.75
CA THR A 172 17.51 6.48 -5.99
C THR A 172 17.96 6.43 -7.44
N GLU A 173 17.02 6.58 -8.38
CA GLU A 173 17.30 6.66 -9.81
C GLU A 173 18.17 7.87 -10.16
N ASN A 174 17.83 9.06 -9.63
CA ASN A 174 18.60 10.28 -9.85
C ASN A 174 20.04 10.15 -9.30
N LYS A 175 20.18 9.59 -8.10
CA LYS A 175 21.51 9.34 -7.52
C LYS A 175 22.35 8.40 -8.38
N LEU A 176 21.74 7.35 -8.92
CA LEU A 176 22.43 6.42 -9.81
C LEU A 176 22.90 7.12 -11.10
N LYS A 177 22.06 8.00 -11.68
CA LYS A 177 22.43 8.82 -12.84
C LYS A 177 23.61 9.74 -12.51
N ASP A 178 23.55 10.46 -11.38
CA ASP A 178 24.62 11.35 -10.94
C ASP A 178 25.95 10.61 -10.74
N ASP A 179 25.92 9.42 -10.14
CA ASP A 179 27.12 8.63 -9.89
C ASP A 179 27.74 8.12 -11.21
N LEU A 180 26.92 7.68 -12.18
CA LEU A 180 27.41 7.30 -13.52
C LEU A 180 28.01 8.48 -14.27
N THR A 181 27.37 9.66 -14.23
CA THR A 181 27.89 10.89 -14.84
C THR A 181 29.22 11.30 -14.21
N LYS A 182 29.36 11.25 -12.88
CA LYS A 182 30.62 11.55 -12.18
C LYS A 182 31.74 10.58 -12.55
N LEU A 183 31.41 9.31 -12.79
CA LEU A 183 32.36 8.29 -13.24
C LEU A 183 32.67 8.36 -14.74
N GLY A 184 32.03 9.28 -15.49
CA GLY A 184 32.20 9.40 -16.94
C GLY A 184 31.65 8.20 -17.72
N ILE A 185 30.73 7.43 -17.12
CA ILE A 185 30.14 6.25 -17.75
C ILE A 185 28.96 6.70 -18.61
N SER A 186 28.99 6.34 -19.90
CA SER A 186 27.90 6.65 -20.84
C SER A 186 26.69 5.74 -20.62
N PHE A 187 25.51 6.34 -20.53
CA PHE A 187 24.25 5.64 -20.35
C PHE A 187 23.08 6.34 -21.04
N VAL A 188 22.02 5.56 -21.29
CA VAL A 188 20.72 6.00 -21.77
C VAL A 188 19.71 5.79 -20.66
N ASP A 189 18.90 6.81 -20.38
CA ASP A 189 17.87 6.73 -19.35
C ASP A 189 16.52 6.23 -19.87
N GLU A 190 15.63 5.91 -18.93
CA GLU A 190 14.30 5.36 -19.24
C GLU A 190 13.51 6.23 -20.23
N LYS A 191 13.54 7.55 -20.06
CA LYS A 191 12.79 8.50 -20.91
C LYS A 191 13.29 8.44 -22.35
N GLN A 192 14.60 8.46 -22.55
CA GLN A 192 15.20 8.31 -23.87
C GLN A 192 14.89 6.95 -24.50
N LEU A 193 14.81 5.88 -23.71
CA LEU A 193 14.41 4.55 -24.22
C LEU A 193 12.95 4.53 -24.66
N ARG A 194 12.05 5.17 -23.92
CA ARG A 194 10.64 5.32 -24.32
C ARG A 194 10.49 6.11 -25.61
N GLU A 195 11.21 7.22 -25.75
CA GLU A 195 11.22 8.04 -26.97
C GLU A 195 11.76 7.26 -28.20
N LYS A 196 12.70 6.34 -27.98
CA LYS A 196 13.23 5.44 -29.01
C LYS A 196 12.31 4.25 -29.33
N GLY A 197 11.15 4.13 -28.68
CA GLY A 197 10.16 3.08 -28.94
C GLY A 197 10.50 1.73 -28.32
N TYR A 198 11.36 1.67 -27.30
CA TYR A 198 11.61 0.42 -26.58
C TYR A 198 10.40 0.04 -25.71
N ASP A 199 9.91 -1.18 -25.87
CA ASP A 199 8.79 -1.75 -25.10
C ASP A 199 9.18 -2.07 -23.64
N LYS A 200 10.47 -2.35 -23.41
CA LYS A 200 11.05 -2.51 -22.07
C LYS A 200 12.12 -1.46 -21.83
N THR A 201 11.92 -0.67 -20.77
CA THR A 201 12.79 0.44 -20.42
C THR A 201 13.38 0.20 -19.04
N PRO A 202 14.58 -0.40 -18.91
CA PRO A 202 15.31 -0.35 -17.64
C PRO A 202 15.54 1.10 -17.22
N ASP A 203 15.64 1.35 -15.92
CA ASP A 203 15.87 2.69 -15.36
C ASP A 203 17.10 3.35 -15.99
N ILE A 204 18.15 2.54 -16.21
CA ILE A 204 19.37 2.91 -16.91
C ILE A 204 19.85 1.75 -17.80
N LYS A 205 20.27 2.09 -19.03
CA LYS A 205 20.98 1.20 -19.96
C LYS A 205 22.36 1.77 -20.23
N LEU A 206 23.42 1.05 -19.87
CA LEU A 206 24.78 1.44 -20.22
C LEU A 206 25.01 1.31 -21.73
N ASP A 207 25.69 2.29 -22.32
CA ASP A 207 26.09 2.21 -23.74
C ASP A 207 27.22 1.21 -23.94
N ILE A 208 28.12 1.13 -22.96
CA ILE A 208 29.28 0.24 -22.98
C ILE A 208 29.16 -0.73 -21.81
N PRO A 209 29.24 -2.06 -22.04
CA PRO A 209 29.20 -3.03 -20.97
C PRO A 209 30.45 -2.91 -20.09
N ILE A 210 30.25 -2.95 -18.77
CA ILE A 210 31.35 -3.02 -17.79
C ILE A 210 31.78 -4.49 -17.68
N GLY A 211 32.83 -4.85 -18.42
CA GLY A 211 33.46 -6.18 -18.33
C GLY A 211 34.45 -6.26 -17.18
N LYS A 212 34.60 -7.45 -16.58
CA LYS A 212 35.77 -7.76 -15.75
C LYS A 212 36.91 -8.14 -16.68
N TYR A 213 38.04 -7.43 -16.60
CA TYR A 213 39.33 -7.91 -17.09
C TYR A 213 39.86 -9.01 -16.18
#